data_AF-A0A385N383-F1
#
_entry.id   AF-A0A385N383-F1
#
_cell.length_a   1.000
_cell.length_b   1.000
_cell.length_c   1.000
_cell.angle_alpha   90.00
_cell.angle_beta   90.00
_cell.angle_gamma   90.00
#
_symmetry.space_group_name_H-M   'P 1'
#
loop_
_entity.id
_entity.type
_entity.pdbx_description
1 polymer ?
#
loop_
_entity_poly.entity_id
_entity_poly.type
_entity_poly.pdbx_seq_one_letter_code
_entity_poly.pdbx_strand_id
1 'polypeptide(L)'
;MIWTDMQLGPSGSPRPDVFTAPKSYSKFLPIAYECKVSVSDFRQDITKGKWQSYLKYASGVIFAVPKGLIDKDDVPKGCGLIVRSESCWRMVKGPTLTPIANDLPKEFWIKMLIDGVGRTVHSRRFEQAFEHRARKVISAKYGEELGQALQRRDNAQSRLDYKTEELRKRLGDLNFIESAERERQSLESDKQAYETLHHELCDLLGISPQSHIWEVQRAFKRQKELLSKDAHVGACQSAMNSILRDLKSQVEKVEQFCTLAPSDAEV
;
A
#
# COMPACT_ATOMS: atom_id res chain seq x y z
N MET A 1 2.72 16.30 3.20
CA MET A 1 3.09 17.48 4.02
C MET A 1 1.93 17.76 4.97
N ILE A 2 2.20 18.26 6.18
CA ILE A 2 1.22 18.40 7.25
C ILE A 2 1.43 19.77 7.91
N TRP A 3 0.34 20.49 8.16
CA TRP A 3 0.31 21.77 8.88
C TRP A 3 -0.74 21.70 9.97
N THR A 4 -0.44 22.26 11.14
CA THR A 4 -1.38 22.37 12.27
C THR A 4 -1.71 23.83 12.53
N ASP A 5 -2.97 24.13 12.82
CA ASP A 5 -3.46 25.46 13.20
C ASP A 5 -3.07 26.58 12.23
N MET A 6 -3.07 26.27 10.94
CA MET A 6 -2.65 27.20 9.88
C MET A 6 -3.85 27.81 9.17
N GLN A 7 -3.91 29.13 9.08
CA GLN A 7 -4.88 29.81 8.20
C GLN A 7 -4.60 29.46 6.74
N LEU A 8 -5.62 29.16 5.95
CA LEU A 8 -5.49 28.77 4.54
C LEU A 8 -5.45 29.98 3.59
N GLY A 9 -4.95 31.12 4.05
CA GLY A 9 -4.93 32.38 3.31
C GLY A 9 -4.63 33.58 4.21
N PRO A 10 -5.00 34.81 3.81
CA PRO A 10 -4.84 36.01 4.64
C PRO A 10 -5.71 35.96 5.90
N SER A 11 -5.52 36.92 6.81
CA SER A 11 -6.33 37.04 8.02
C SER A 11 -7.83 36.97 7.72
N GLY A 12 -8.58 36.20 8.53
CA GLY A 12 -9.99 35.91 8.29
C GLY A 12 -10.26 34.69 7.41
N SER A 13 -9.23 34.10 6.78
CA SER A 13 -9.36 32.82 6.09
C SER A 13 -9.62 31.67 7.05
N PRO A 14 -10.28 30.60 6.58
CA PRO A 14 -10.48 29.41 7.40
C PRO A 14 -9.17 28.85 7.95
N ARG A 15 -9.24 28.29 9.15
CA ARG A 15 -8.12 27.65 9.84
C ARG A 15 -8.55 26.26 10.32
N PRO A 16 -8.30 25.20 9.55
CA PRO A 16 -8.49 23.84 10.04
C PRO A 16 -7.46 23.52 11.11
N ASP A 17 -7.79 22.58 11.99
CA ASP A 17 -6.87 22.11 13.03
C ASP A 17 -5.66 21.40 12.43
N VAL A 18 -5.91 20.55 11.41
CA VAL A 18 -4.84 19.93 10.61
C VAL A 18 -5.15 20.04 9.14
N PHE A 19 -4.15 20.43 8.35
CA PHE A 19 -4.21 20.41 6.90
C PHE A 19 -3.11 19.51 6.34
N THR A 20 -3.47 18.66 5.39
CA THR A 20 -2.52 17.74 4.76
C THR A 20 -2.53 17.94 3.25
N ALA A 21 -1.34 17.89 2.65
CA ALA A 21 -1.19 17.96 1.20
C ALA A 21 -0.24 16.84 0.73
N PRO A 22 -0.63 16.00 -0.24
CA PRO A 22 0.25 14.97 -0.78
C PRO A 22 1.41 15.60 -1.56
N LYS A 23 2.57 14.92 -1.58
CA LYS A 23 3.70 15.29 -2.43
C LYS A 23 3.51 14.67 -3.82
N SER A 24 2.48 15.12 -4.54
CA SER A 24 2.12 14.59 -5.86
C SER A 24 1.73 15.72 -6.81
N TYR A 25 2.24 15.66 -8.03
CA TYR A 25 1.86 16.56 -9.13
C TYR A 25 0.61 16.09 -9.86
N SER A 26 0.39 14.77 -9.94
CA SER A 26 -0.71 14.17 -10.72
C SER A 26 -1.99 13.94 -9.91
N LYS A 27 -1.88 13.79 -8.58
CA LYS A 27 -3.01 13.57 -7.67
C LYS A 27 -2.88 14.46 -6.44
N PHE A 28 -2.97 15.77 -6.66
CA PHE A 28 -2.96 16.75 -5.58
C PHE A 28 -4.34 16.83 -4.91
N LEU A 29 -4.56 15.97 -3.91
CA LEU A 29 -5.82 15.89 -3.15
C LEU A 29 -5.57 16.25 -1.67
N PRO A 30 -5.45 17.55 -1.33
CA PRO A 30 -5.25 17.96 0.05
C PRO A 30 -6.51 17.72 0.89
N ILE A 31 -6.33 17.46 2.19
CA ILE A 31 -7.42 17.14 3.11
C ILE A 31 -7.30 18.04 4.34
N ALA A 32 -8.43 18.63 4.73
CA ALA A 32 -8.58 19.34 5.99
C ALA A 32 -9.18 18.41 7.05
N TYR A 33 -8.64 18.49 8.27
CA TYR A 33 -9.16 17.78 9.44
C TYR A 33 -9.61 18.81 10.49
N GLU A 34 -10.77 18.54 11.07
CA GLU A 34 -11.30 19.30 12.21
C GLU A 34 -11.44 18.34 13.40
N CYS A 35 -10.75 18.66 14.49
CA CYS A 35 -10.69 17.88 15.71
C CYS A 35 -11.82 18.30 16.66
N LYS A 36 -12.65 17.34 17.10
CA LYS A 36 -13.74 17.58 18.05
C LYS A 36 -13.61 16.72 19.28
N VAL A 37 -13.66 17.37 20.44
CA VAL A 37 -13.56 16.72 21.75
C VAL A 37 -14.90 16.59 22.47
N SER A 38 -15.95 17.25 21.98
CA SER A 38 -17.30 17.17 22.53
C SER A 38 -18.37 17.14 21.44
N VAL A 39 -19.52 16.53 21.73
CA VAL A 39 -20.68 16.49 20.81
C VAL A 39 -21.22 17.90 20.56
N SER A 40 -21.17 18.79 21.56
CA SER A 40 -21.61 20.18 21.43
C SER A 40 -20.75 20.94 20.40
N ASP A 41 -19.43 20.83 20.51
CA ASP A 41 -18.49 21.46 19.57
C ASP A 41 -18.70 20.92 18.13
N PHE A 42 -18.86 19.60 17.98
CA PHE A 42 -19.22 19.02 16.68
C PHE A 42 -20.52 19.59 16.12
N ARG A 43 -21.61 19.58 16.90
CA ARG A 43 -22.93 20.08 16.45
C ARG A 43 -22.90 21.55 16.08
N GLN A 44 -22.14 22.37 16.79
CA GLN A 44 -21.99 23.79 16.46
C GLN A 44 -21.35 23.97 15.08
N ASP A 45 -20.32 23.21 14.77
CA ASP A 45 -19.66 23.26 13.46
C ASP A 45 -20.56 22.79 12.33
N ILE A 46 -21.37 21.74 12.57
CA ILE A 46 -22.36 21.28 11.59
C ILE A 46 -23.43 22.35 11.36
N THR A 47 -23.99 22.90 12.44
CA THR A 47 -25.07 23.89 12.38
C THR A 47 -24.63 25.17 11.67
N LYS A 48 -23.40 25.63 11.95
CA LYS A 48 -22.84 26.85 11.33
C LYS A 48 -22.28 26.61 9.93
N GLY A 49 -22.15 25.35 9.50
CA GLY A 49 -21.57 25.00 8.20
C GLY A 49 -20.10 25.43 8.04
N LYS A 50 -19.38 25.69 9.14
CA LYS A 50 -18.00 26.24 9.14
C LYS A 50 -17.07 25.39 8.28
N TRP A 51 -17.20 24.07 8.37
CA TRP A 51 -16.39 23.09 7.66
C TRP A 51 -16.47 23.21 6.13
N GLN A 52 -17.58 23.72 5.58
CA GLN A 52 -17.75 23.87 4.12
C GLN A 52 -16.76 24.88 3.54
N SER A 53 -16.34 25.87 4.33
CA SER A 53 -15.36 26.87 3.90
C SER A 53 -14.00 26.25 3.55
N TYR A 54 -13.68 25.08 4.11
CA TYR A 54 -12.45 24.34 3.82
C TYR A 54 -12.44 23.74 2.42
N LEU A 55 -13.60 23.43 1.84
CA LEU A 55 -13.70 22.82 0.51
C LEU A 55 -13.23 23.74 -0.63
N LYS A 56 -13.03 25.03 -0.36
CA LYS A 56 -12.36 25.97 -1.28
C LYS A 56 -10.87 25.67 -1.43
N TYR A 57 -10.28 24.97 -0.45
CA TYR A 57 -8.83 24.73 -0.34
C TYR A 57 -8.47 23.24 -0.23
N ALA A 58 -9.43 22.40 0.14
CA ALA A 58 -9.27 20.98 0.37
C ALA A 58 -10.17 20.16 -0.56
N SER A 59 -9.67 19.02 -1.01
CA SER A 59 -10.44 18.02 -1.75
C SER A 59 -11.44 17.25 -0.86
N GLY A 60 -11.27 17.31 0.45
CA GLY A 60 -12.19 16.69 1.40
C GLY A 60 -11.95 17.17 2.82
N VAL A 61 -12.97 16.98 3.66
CA VAL A 61 -12.93 17.31 5.08
C VAL A 61 -13.16 16.05 5.89
N ILE A 62 -12.35 15.84 6.93
CA ILE A 62 -12.45 14.72 7.85
C ILE A 62 -12.62 15.25 9.27
N PHE A 63 -13.64 14.77 9.98
CA PHE A 63 -13.77 15.03 11.41
C PHE A 63 -12.95 13.99 12.19
N ALA A 64 -12.15 14.47 13.14
CA ALA A 64 -11.30 13.67 14.01
C ALA A 64 -11.81 13.73 15.45
N VAL A 65 -12.21 12.59 16.01
CA VAL A 65 -12.90 12.56 17.32
C VAL A 65 -12.43 11.40 18.21
N PRO A 66 -12.60 11.45 19.55
CA PRO A 66 -12.50 10.27 20.40
C PRO A 66 -13.50 9.18 19.97
N LYS A 67 -13.10 7.91 20.09
CA LYS A 67 -13.98 6.77 19.81
C LYS A 67 -15.25 6.87 20.67
N GLY A 68 -16.41 6.77 20.02
CA GLY A 68 -17.72 6.81 20.69
C GLY A 68 -18.30 8.21 20.87
N LEU A 69 -17.62 9.27 20.42
CA LEU A 69 -18.17 10.63 20.52
C LEU A 69 -19.37 10.86 19.59
N ILE A 70 -19.26 10.42 18.33
CA ILE A 70 -20.28 10.55 17.28
C ILE A 70 -20.26 9.30 16.40
N ASP A 71 -21.36 9.04 15.70
CA ASP A 71 -21.50 7.97 14.72
C ASP A 71 -21.16 8.45 13.29
N LYS A 72 -20.90 7.52 12.37
CA LYS A 72 -20.68 7.81 10.94
C LYS A 72 -21.90 8.48 10.28
N ASP A 73 -23.09 8.24 10.83
CA ASP A 73 -24.34 8.77 10.30
C ASP A 73 -24.61 10.22 10.76
N ASP A 74 -23.95 10.67 11.85
CA ASP A 74 -23.97 12.06 12.30
C ASP A 74 -23.14 12.98 11.38
N VAL A 75 -22.17 12.40 10.66
CA VAL A 75 -21.22 13.14 9.83
C VAL A 75 -21.85 13.53 8.49
N PRO A 76 -21.78 14.80 8.06
CA PRO A 76 -22.34 15.26 6.79
C PRO A 76 -21.96 14.37 5.59
N LYS A 77 -22.88 14.28 4.62
CA LYS A 77 -22.61 13.55 3.38
C LYS A 77 -21.37 14.14 2.69
N GLY A 78 -20.46 13.27 2.26
CA GLY A 78 -19.18 13.66 1.64
C GLY A 78 -18.04 13.92 2.63
N CYS A 79 -18.31 14.13 3.91
CA CYS A 79 -17.26 14.25 4.93
C CYS A 79 -16.80 12.88 5.45
N GLY A 80 -15.53 12.81 5.85
CA GLY A 80 -14.95 11.64 6.48
C GLY A 80 -14.99 11.70 8.01
N LEU A 81 -14.75 10.56 8.65
CA LEU A 81 -14.67 10.37 10.09
C LEU A 81 -13.47 9.50 10.43
N ILE A 82 -12.57 10.03 11.25
CA ILE A 82 -11.49 9.28 11.88
C ILE A 82 -11.68 9.32 13.40
N VAL A 83 -11.50 8.18 14.07
CA VAL A 83 -11.68 8.05 15.51
C VAL A 83 -10.39 7.69 16.22
N ARG A 84 -10.13 8.31 17.37
CA ARG A 84 -9.02 8.00 18.27
C ARG A 84 -9.48 7.02 19.33
N SER A 85 -8.94 5.80 19.28
CA SER A 85 -8.95 4.87 20.42
C SER A 85 -7.81 5.21 21.39
N GLU A 86 -7.55 4.39 22.41
CA GLU A 86 -6.42 4.60 23.34
C GLU A 86 -5.05 4.48 22.64
N SER A 87 -4.90 3.53 21.71
CA SER A 87 -3.62 3.21 21.08
C SER A 87 -3.47 3.67 19.63
N CYS A 88 -4.57 3.78 18.86
CA CYS A 88 -4.49 4.19 17.45
C CYS A 88 -5.64 5.09 16.96
N TRP A 89 -5.39 5.73 15.82
CA TRP A 89 -6.41 6.36 14.97
C TRP A 89 -6.95 5.36 13.94
N ARG A 90 -8.26 5.39 13.68
CA ARG A 90 -8.92 4.52 12.68
C ARG A 90 -9.92 5.29 11.84
N MET A 91 -9.89 5.11 10.53
CA MET A 91 -10.92 5.63 9.62
C MET A 91 -12.21 4.84 9.80
N VAL A 92 -13.32 5.54 10.08
CA VAL A 92 -14.67 4.95 10.19
C VAL A 92 -15.49 5.25 8.95
N LYS A 93 -15.31 6.43 8.35
CA LYS A 93 -15.99 6.87 7.13
C LYS A 93 -14.99 7.61 6.24
N GLY A 94 -14.81 7.17 5.00
CA GLY A 94 -13.97 7.88 4.03
C GLY A 94 -14.67 9.14 3.52
N PRO A 95 -13.96 10.26 3.31
CA PRO A 95 -14.53 11.42 2.64
C PRO A 95 -14.73 11.14 1.15
N THR A 96 -15.70 11.81 0.54
CA THR A 96 -15.78 11.91 -0.91
C THR A 96 -14.79 12.98 -1.35
N LEU A 97 -13.79 12.57 -2.14
CA LEU A 97 -12.75 13.49 -2.61
C LEU A 97 -13.16 14.15 -3.91
N THR A 98 -13.19 15.47 -3.92
CA THR A 98 -13.42 16.26 -5.13
C THR A 98 -12.10 16.91 -5.56
N PRO A 99 -11.63 16.70 -6.80
CA PRO A 99 -10.52 17.46 -7.33
C PRO A 99 -10.82 18.96 -7.23
N ILE A 100 -9.85 19.75 -6.82
CA ILE A 100 -10.04 21.20 -6.71
C ILE A 100 -10.10 21.74 -8.14
N ALA A 101 -11.29 22.17 -8.57
CA ALA A 101 -11.58 22.49 -9.97
C ALA A 101 -10.88 23.75 -10.48
N ASN A 102 -10.54 24.67 -9.57
CA ASN A 102 -9.78 25.88 -9.86
C ASN A 102 -8.39 25.76 -9.25
N ASP A 103 -7.38 26.38 -9.88
CA ASP A 103 -6.09 26.57 -9.21
C ASP A 103 -6.32 27.20 -7.84
N LEU A 104 -5.64 26.65 -6.83
CA LEU A 104 -5.71 27.18 -5.47
C LEU A 104 -5.28 28.65 -5.45
N PRO A 105 -5.91 29.51 -4.64
CA PRO A 105 -5.60 30.93 -4.60
C PRO A 105 -4.11 31.18 -4.36
N LYS A 106 -3.54 32.21 -5.01
CA LYS A 106 -2.12 32.59 -4.83
C LYS A 106 -1.76 32.79 -3.37
N GLU A 107 -2.67 33.40 -2.60
CA GLU A 107 -2.50 33.69 -1.18
C GLU A 107 -2.37 32.40 -0.35
N PHE A 108 -3.08 31.34 -0.73
CA PHE A 108 -2.95 30.02 -0.11
C PHE A 108 -1.54 29.46 -0.34
N TRP A 109 -1.04 29.51 -1.58
CA TRP A 109 0.32 29.04 -1.89
C TRP A 109 1.41 29.81 -1.14
N ILE A 110 1.27 31.14 -1.08
CA ILE A 110 2.18 31.99 -0.30
C ILE A 110 2.15 31.60 1.17
N LYS A 111 0.96 31.39 1.74
CA LYS A 111 0.80 31.00 3.13
C LYS A 111 1.43 29.65 3.44
N MET A 112 1.24 28.67 2.54
CA MET A 112 1.86 27.35 2.62
C MET A 112 3.39 27.43 2.58
N LEU A 113 3.94 28.31 1.75
CA LEU A 113 5.37 28.54 1.67
C LEU A 113 5.92 29.19 2.96
N ILE A 114 5.29 30.26 3.43
CA ILE A 114 5.71 30.98 4.65
C ILE A 114 5.68 30.04 5.86
N ASP A 115 4.56 29.36 6.07
CA ASP A 115 4.40 28.48 7.24
C ASP A 115 5.15 27.15 7.08
N GLY A 116 5.25 26.62 5.86
CA GLY A 116 6.00 25.39 5.57
C GLY A 116 7.52 25.57 5.76
N VAL A 117 8.09 26.67 5.24
CA VAL A 117 9.50 27.02 5.42
C VAL A 117 9.78 27.40 6.88
N GLY A 118 8.91 28.23 7.46
CA GLY A 118 9.02 28.66 8.85
C GLY A 118 9.04 27.48 9.83
N ARG A 119 8.15 26.49 9.68
CA ARG A 119 8.07 25.33 10.58
C ARG A 119 9.27 24.38 10.44
N THR A 120 9.78 24.18 9.22
CA THR A 120 10.98 23.35 9.00
C THR A 120 12.22 23.97 9.65
N VAL A 121 12.34 25.31 9.60
CA VAL A 121 13.47 26.03 10.20
C VAL A 121 13.29 26.22 11.71
N HIS A 122 12.06 26.45 12.20
CA HIS A 122 11.77 26.70 13.61
C HIS A 122 11.96 25.45 14.48
N SER A 123 11.58 24.26 14.00
CA SER A 123 11.82 22.99 14.71
C SER A 123 13.31 22.82 15.03
N ARG A 124 14.18 23.04 14.03
CA ARG A 124 15.63 22.94 14.20
C ARG A 124 16.18 24.01 15.13
N ARG A 125 15.67 25.25 15.07
CA ARG A 125 16.15 26.35 15.92
C ARG A 125 15.71 26.20 17.38
N PHE A 126 14.50 25.70 17.64
CA PHE A 126 14.00 25.50 19.00
C PHE A 126 14.77 24.38 19.72
N GLU A 127 15.02 23.26 19.04
CA GLU A 127 15.88 22.18 19.55
C GLU A 127 17.29 22.70 19.87
N GLN A 128 17.91 23.43 18.94
CA GLN A 128 19.23 24.03 19.15
C GLN A 128 19.27 25.04 20.30
N ALA A 129 18.22 25.86 20.45
CA ALA A 129 18.13 26.85 21.52
C ALA A 129 17.90 26.20 22.89
N PHE A 130 17.09 25.13 22.95
CA PHE A 130 16.87 24.36 24.17
C PHE A 130 18.14 23.63 24.60
N GLU A 131 18.82 22.96 23.67
CA GLU A 131 20.11 22.32 23.94
C GLU A 131 21.15 23.32 24.43
N HIS A 132 21.25 24.49 23.78
CA HIS A 132 22.18 25.53 24.21
C HIS A 132 21.88 26.04 25.62
N ARG A 133 20.59 26.22 25.96
CA ARG A 133 20.18 26.64 27.31
C ARG A 133 20.47 25.55 28.35
N ALA A 134 20.17 24.29 28.05
CA ALA A 134 20.51 23.15 28.90
C ALA A 134 22.02 23.04 29.14
N ARG A 135 22.83 23.21 28.09
CA ARG A 135 24.30 23.25 28.17
C ARG A 135 24.78 24.37 29.09
N LYS A 136 24.22 25.58 28.96
CA LYS A 136 24.60 26.72 29.81
C LYS A 136 24.32 26.47 31.30
N VAL A 137 23.20 25.80 31.60
CA VAL A 137 22.86 25.40 32.99
C VAL A 137 23.83 24.34 33.52
N ILE A 138 24.20 23.36 32.69
CA ILE A 138 25.14 22.30 33.07
C ILE A 138 26.54 22.88 33.30
N SER A 139 27.05 23.72 32.38
CA SER A 139 28.35 24.39 32.54
C SER A 139 28.39 25.27 33.78
N ALA A 140 27.32 26.02 34.06
CA ALA A 140 27.25 26.88 35.24
C ALA A 140 27.25 26.08 36.55
N LYS A 141 26.66 24.88 36.58
CA LYS A 141 26.54 24.06 37.78
C LYS A 141 27.73 23.12 38.02
N TYR A 142 28.34 22.62 36.95
CA TYR A 142 29.34 21.55 37.02
C TYR A 142 30.68 21.90 36.35
N GLY A 143 30.84 23.14 35.91
CA GLY A 143 32.07 23.64 35.30
C GLY A 143 32.09 23.56 33.78
N GLU A 144 32.88 24.45 33.18
CA GLU A 144 32.93 24.65 31.73
C GLU A 144 33.52 23.44 30.99
N GLU A 145 34.47 22.73 31.60
CA GLU A 145 35.10 21.54 31.00
C GLU A 145 34.11 20.40 30.75
N LEU A 146 33.21 20.13 31.70
CA LEU A 146 32.18 19.11 31.54
C LEU A 146 31.16 19.50 30.46
N GLY A 147 30.78 20.78 30.41
CA GLY A 147 29.92 21.31 29.35
C GLY A 147 30.52 21.12 27.96
N GLN A 148 31.81 21.42 27.80
CA GLN A 148 32.53 21.21 26.54
C GLN A 148 32.67 19.72 26.18
N ALA A 149 32.95 18.85 27.15
CA ALA A 149 33.04 17.41 26.93
C ALA A 149 31.70 16.83 26.43
N LEU A 150 30.59 17.23 27.04
CA LEU A 150 29.24 16.84 26.61
C LEU A 150 28.93 17.38 25.20
N GLN A 151 29.28 18.63 24.91
CA GLN A 151 29.11 19.19 23.56
C GLN A 151 29.88 18.41 22.50
N ARG A 152 31.14 18.04 22.77
CA ARG A 152 31.95 17.23 21.84
C ARG A 152 31.32 15.86 21.60
N ARG A 153 30.81 15.22 22.66
CA ARG A 153 30.09 13.94 22.57
C ARG A 153 28.83 14.08 21.72
N ASP A 154 27.97 15.06 22.01
CA ASP A 154 26.71 15.28 21.27
C ASP A 154 26.97 15.53 19.78
N ASN A 155 27.98 16.34 19.47
CA ASN A 155 28.40 16.61 18.10
C ASN A 155 28.92 15.35 17.39
N ALA A 156 29.73 14.54 18.08
CA ALA A 156 30.24 13.28 17.54
C ALA A 156 29.10 12.28 17.28
N GLN A 157 28.16 12.18 18.22
CA GLN A 157 26.98 11.33 18.09
C GLN A 157 26.11 11.77 16.90
N SER A 158 25.78 13.06 16.82
CA SER A 158 24.99 13.61 15.71
C SER A 158 25.65 13.37 14.35
N ARG A 159 26.98 13.47 14.28
CA ARG A 159 27.75 13.18 13.06
C ARG A 159 27.72 11.70 12.69
N LEU A 160 27.80 10.81 13.68
CA LEU A 160 27.69 9.36 13.48
C LEU A 160 26.29 8.96 13.00
N ASP A 161 25.25 9.50 13.64
CA ASP A 161 23.86 9.22 13.28
C ASP A 161 23.57 9.68 11.85
N TYR A 162 24.01 10.89 11.50
CA TYR A 162 23.89 11.41 10.13
C TYR A 162 24.58 10.51 9.11
N LYS A 163 25.84 10.12 9.35
CA LYS A 163 26.58 9.24 8.45
C LYS A 163 25.96 7.84 8.35
N THR A 164 25.46 7.32 9.46
CA THR A 164 24.78 6.01 9.50
C THR A 164 23.53 6.03 8.65
N GLU A 165 22.73 7.10 8.75
CA GLU A 165 21.52 7.27 7.95
C GLU A 165 21.84 7.47 6.46
N GLU A 166 22.89 8.22 6.13
CA GLU A 166 23.38 8.38 4.77
C GLU A 166 23.81 7.03 4.15
N LEU A 167 24.56 6.23 4.90
CA LEU A 167 24.99 4.90 4.45
C LEU A 167 23.81 3.93 4.30
N ARG A 168 22.84 3.95 5.21
CA ARG A 168 21.61 3.15 5.11
C ARG A 168 20.83 3.46 3.84
N LYS A 169 20.71 4.74 3.48
CA LYS A 169 20.05 5.14 2.22
C LYS A 169 20.80 4.59 1.00
N ARG A 170 22.12 4.77 0.96
CA ARG A 170 22.96 4.23 -0.13
C ARG A 170 22.87 2.70 -0.26
N LEU A 171 22.85 1.99 0.86
CA LEU A 171 22.66 0.53 0.87
C LEU A 171 21.26 0.14 0.39
N GLY A 172 20.22 0.90 0.77
CA GLY A 172 18.86 0.70 0.26
C GLY A 172 18.78 0.86 -1.25
N ASP A 173 19.42 1.90 -1.80
CA ASP A 173 19.47 2.14 -3.24
C ASP A 173 20.23 1.02 -3.97
N LEU A 174 21.33 0.53 -3.39
CA LEU A 174 22.12 -0.58 -3.95
C LEU A 174 21.32 -1.89 -4.00
N ASN A 175 20.64 -2.22 -2.89
CA ASN A 175 19.80 -3.42 -2.80
C ASN A 175 18.64 -3.37 -3.80
N PHE A 176 18.08 -2.19 -4.04
CA PHE A 176 17.05 -1.98 -5.05
C PHE A 176 17.59 -2.28 -6.46
N ILE A 177 18.76 -1.74 -6.81
CA ILE A 177 19.40 -2.01 -8.11
C ILE A 177 19.69 -3.50 -8.28
N GLU A 178 20.30 -4.15 -7.28
CA GLU A 178 20.63 -5.56 -7.33
C GLU A 178 19.37 -6.44 -7.47
N SER A 179 18.28 -6.09 -6.77
CA SER A 179 17.01 -6.80 -6.90
C SER A 179 16.40 -6.67 -8.31
N ALA A 180 16.48 -5.47 -8.91
CA ALA A 180 15.99 -5.22 -10.26
C ALA A 180 16.83 -5.94 -11.32
N GLU A 181 18.15 -6.04 -11.13
CA GLU A 181 19.04 -6.81 -12.01
C GLU A 181 18.76 -8.31 -11.96
N ARG A 182 18.54 -8.87 -10.75
CA ARG A 182 18.16 -10.29 -10.60
C ARG A 182 16.83 -10.60 -11.26
N GLU A 183 15.83 -9.73 -11.10
CA GLU A 183 14.53 -9.89 -11.74
C GLU A 183 14.66 -9.82 -13.27
N ARG A 184 15.47 -8.89 -13.79
CA ARG A 184 15.76 -8.79 -15.23
C ARG A 184 16.44 -10.06 -15.76
N GLN A 185 17.45 -10.58 -15.06
CA GLN A 185 18.13 -11.82 -15.46
C GLN A 185 17.18 -13.03 -15.45
N SER A 186 16.28 -13.11 -14.47
CA SER A 186 15.25 -14.14 -14.42
C SER A 186 14.30 -14.06 -15.61
N LEU A 187 13.79 -12.87 -15.92
CA LEU A 187 12.90 -12.65 -17.08
C LEU A 187 13.57 -12.97 -18.42
N GLU A 188 14.86 -12.64 -18.54
CA GLU A 188 15.64 -12.93 -19.75
C GLU A 188 15.88 -14.44 -19.92
N SER A 189 16.11 -15.15 -18.81
CA SER A 189 16.20 -16.62 -18.79
C SER A 189 14.85 -17.27 -19.11
N ASP A 190 13.76 -16.80 -18.52
CA ASP A 190 12.40 -17.29 -18.79
C ASP A 190 12.00 -17.06 -20.25
N LYS A 191 12.37 -15.92 -20.83
CA LYS A 191 12.16 -15.61 -22.24
C LYS A 191 12.91 -16.59 -23.14
N GLN A 192 14.18 -16.89 -22.85
CA GLN A 192 14.95 -17.87 -23.63
C GLN A 192 14.36 -19.28 -23.52
N ALA A 193 13.94 -19.69 -22.33
CA ALA A 193 13.26 -20.97 -22.13
C ALA A 193 11.94 -21.03 -22.90
N TYR A 194 11.16 -19.94 -22.88
CA TYR A 194 9.93 -19.82 -23.64
C TYR A 194 10.17 -19.87 -25.15
N GLU A 195 11.18 -19.17 -25.66
CA GLU A 195 11.55 -19.20 -27.09
C GLU A 195 11.96 -20.62 -27.52
N THR A 196 12.71 -21.33 -26.68
CA THR A 196 13.11 -22.72 -26.92
C THR A 196 11.89 -23.65 -26.98
N LEU A 197 11.01 -23.59 -25.97
CA LEU A 197 9.78 -24.39 -25.94
C LEU A 197 8.84 -24.06 -27.10
N HIS A 198 8.77 -22.78 -27.49
CA HIS A 198 7.98 -22.34 -28.64
C HIS A 198 8.52 -22.95 -29.94
N HIS A 199 9.84 -22.92 -30.14
CA HIS A 199 10.48 -23.54 -31.29
C HIS A 199 10.22 -25.04 -31.36
N GLU A 200 10.42 -25.77 -30.26
CA GLU A 200 10.15 -27.21 -30.19
C GLU A 200 8.68 -27.54 -30.50
N LEU A 201 7.75 -26.75 -29.97
CA LEU A 201 6.32 -26.93 -30.22
C LEU A 201 5.95 -26.65 -31.68
N CYS A 202 6.53 -25.63 -32.30
CA CYS A 202 6.35 -25.35 -33.72
C CYS A 202 6.88 -26.51 -34.60
N ASP A 203 8.06 -27.03 -34.27
CA ASP A 203 8.66 -28.16 -34.98
C ASP A 203 7.79 -29.42 -34.89
N LEU A 204 7.28 -29.74 -33.70
CA LEU A 204 6.36 -30.88 -33.49
C LEU A 204 5.03 -30.73 -34.25
N LEU A 205 4.55 -29.50 -34.40
CA LEU A 205 3.32 -29.21 -35.11
C LEU A 205 3.52 -29.04 -36.62
N GLY A 206 4.77 -29.02 -37.10
CA GLY A 206 5.12 -28.84 -38.51
C GLY A 206 4.80 -27.45 -39.04
N ILE A 207 4.87 -26.43 -38.18
CA ILE A 207 4.59 -25.02 -38.51
C ILE A 207 5.86 -24.18 -38.37
N SER A 208 5.83 -22.94 -38.88
CA SER A 208 7.02 -22.08 -38.88
C SER A 208 7.54 -21.81 -37.46
N PRO A 209 8.86 -21.84 -37.22
CA PRO A 209 9.44 -21.55 -35.91
C PRO A 209 9.15 -20.10 -35.43
N GLN A 210 8.83 -19.20 -36.35
CA GLN A 210 8.47 -17.80 -36.09
C GLN A 210 6.94 -17.55 -36.07
N SER A 211 6.13 -18.61 -36.11
CA SER A 211 4.67 -18.48 -36.09
C SER A 211 4.17 -17.82 -34.81
N HIS A 212 3.13 -17.00 -34.94
CA HIS A 212 2.52 -16.35 -33.78
C HIS A 212 1.75 -17.36 -32.91
N ILE A 213 1.64 -17.12 -31.60
CA ILE A 213 1.03 -18.07 -30.64
C ILE A 213 -0.38 -18.56 -31.02
N TRP A 214 -1.18 -17.71 -31.67
CA TRP A 214 -2.50 -18.07 -32.17
C TRP A 214 -2.46 -19.17 -33.25
N GLU A 215 -1.42 -19.19 -34.08
CA GLU A 215 -1.22 -20.23 -35.09
C GLU A 215 -0.79 -21.53 -34.43
N VAL A 216 0.11 -21.46 -33.44
CA VAL A 216 0.54 -22.60 -32.63
C VAL A 216 -0.65 -23.25 -31.93
N GLN A 217 -1.51 -22.46 -31.28
CA GLN A 217 -2.73 -22.96 -30.64
C GLN A 217 -3.69 -23.62 -31.63
N ARG A 218 -3.86 -23.04 -32.81
CA ARG A 218 -4.73 -23.58 -33.86
C ARG A 218 -4.19 -24.92 -34.40
N ALA A 219 -2.89 -24.99 -34.67
CA ALA A 219 -2.23 -26.21 -35.12
C ALA A 219 -2.30 -27.30 -34.04
N PHE A 220 -2.03 -26.96 -32.78
CA PHE A 220 -2.14 -27.89 -31.65
C PHE A 220 -3.55 -28.46 -31.53
N LYS A 221 -4.58 -27.61 -31.60
CA LYS A 221 -5.99 -28.05 -31.55
C LYS A 221 -6.32 -28.98 -32.72
N ARG A 222 -5.83 -28.70 -33.92
CA ARG A 222 -5.99 -29.55 -35.11
C ARG A 222 -5.32 -30.92 -34.93
N GLN A 223 -4.07 -30.95 -34.47
CA GLN A 223 -3.34 -32.20 -34.19
C GLN A 223 -4.07 -33.04 -33.13
N LYS A 224 -4.55 -32.39 -32.05
CA LYS A 224 -5.32 -33.05 -30.99
C LYS A 224 -6.63 -33.65 -31.52
N GLU A 225 -7.34 -32.94 -32.41
CA GLU A 225 -8.55 -33.44 -33.05
C GLU A 225 -8.28 -34.58 -34.05
N LEU A 226 -7.11 -34.61 -34.68
CA LEU A 226 -6.70 -35.71 -35.55
C LEU A 226 -6.36 -36.97 -34.74
N LEU A 227 -5.61 -36.80 -33.65
CA LEU A 227 -5.30 -37.91 -32.72
C LEU A 227 -6.55 -38.50 -32.06
N SER A 228 -7.57 -37.69 -31.77
CA SER A 228 -8.84 -38.19 -31.24
C SER A 228 -9.73 -38.87 -32.30
N LYS A 229 -9.49 -38.59 -33.58
CA LYS A 229 -10.18 -39.23 -34.72
C LYS A 229 -9.43 -40.45 -35.26
N ASP A 230 -8.21 -40.71 -34.78
CA ASP A 230 -7.45 -41.89 -35.16
C ASP A 230 -8.14 -43.14 -34.60
N ALA A 231 -8.54 -44.03 -35.50
CA ALA A 231 -9.26 -45.26 -35.18
C ALA A 231 -8.46 -46.17 -34.22
N HIS A 232 -7.13 -46.10 -34.24
CA HIS A 232 -6.28 -46.89 -33.36
C HIS A 232 -6.27 -46.33 -31.92
N VAL A 233 -6.24 -45.00 -31.78
CA VAL A 233 -6.35 -44.33 -30.47
C VAL A 233 -7.75 -44.49 -29.89
N GLY A 234 -8.79 -44.37 -30.73
CA GLY A 234 -10.18 -44.64 -30.34
C GLY A 234 -10.39 -46.10 -29.91
N ALA A 235 -9.77 -47.07 -30.61
CA ALA A 235 -9.80 -48.48 -30.23
C ALA A 235 -9.08 -48.73 -28.90
N CYS A 236 -7.92 -48.12 -28.68
CA CYS A 236 -7.15 -48.25 -27.45
C CYS A 236 -7.87 -47.62 -26.24
N GLN A 237 -8.48 -46.43 -26.43
CA GLN A 237 -9.34 -45.81 -25.41
C GLN A 237 -10.58 -46.63 -25.11
N SER A 238 -11.21 -47.21 -26.13
CA SER A 238 -12.37 -48.08 -25.95
C SER A 238 -12.00 -49.37 -25.20
N ALA A 239 -10.84 -49.95 -25.51
CA ALA A 239 -10.29 -51.11 -24.80
C ALA A 239 -9.99 -50.78 -23.33
N MET A 240 -9.31 -49.65 -23.05
CA MET A 240 -9.07 -49.19 -21.66
C MET A 240 -10.37 -48.94 -20.90
N ASN A 241 -11.37 -48.30 -21.52
CA ASN A 241 -12.67 -48.05 -20.89
C ASN A 241 -13.48 -49.34 -20.68
N SER A 242 -13.27 -50.36 -21.52
CA SER A 242 -13.85 -51.69 -21.30
C SER A 242 -13.18 -52.38 -20.11
N ILE A 243 -11.85 -52.35 -20.04
CA ILE A 243 -11.07 -52.91 -18.93
C ILE A 243 -11.42 -52.22 -17.61
N LEU A 244 -11.53 -50.88 -17.59
CA LEU A 244 -11.93 -50.12 -16.40
C LEU A 244 -13.36 -50.45 -15.94
N ARG A 245 -14.30 -50.64 -16.87
CA ARG A 245 -15.67 -51.06 -16.53
C ARG A 245 -15.70 -52.48 -15.98
N ASP A 246 -14.91 -53.39 -16.57
CA ASP A 246 -14.84 -54.77 -16.11
C ASP A 246 -14.18 -54.87 -14.73
N LEU A 247 -13.08 -54.15 -14.51
CA LEU A 247 -12.47 -53.98 -13.18
C LEU A 247 -13.46 -53.43 -12.16
N LYS A 248 -14.23 -52.40 -12.52
CA LYS A 248 -15.24 -51.83 -11.61
C LYS A 248 -16.35 -52.83 -11.27
N SER A 249 -16.82 -53.59 -12.26
CA SER A 249 -17.80 -54.67 -12.07
C SER A 249 -17.25 -55.81 -11.21
N GLN A 250 -15.98 -56.18 -11.39
CA GLN A 250 -15.31 -57.18 -10.55
C GLN A 250 -15.16 -56.69 -9.12
N VAL A 251 -14.79 -55.42 -8.91
CA VAL A 251 -14.73 -54.80 -7.58
C VAL A 251 -16.12 -54.79 -6.93
N GLU A 252 -17.17 -54.36 -7.64
CA GLU A 252 -18.56 -54.37 -7.12
C GLU A 252 -19.04 -55.80 -6.78
N LYS A 253 -18.66 -56.81 -7.57
CA LYS A 253 -18.97 -58.22 -7.27
C LYS A 253 -18.21 -58.74 -6.05
N VAL A 254 -16.95 -58.35 -5.88
CA VAL A 254 -16.14 -58.70 -4.71
C VAL A 254 -16.72 -58.03 -3.46
N GLU A 255 -17.13 -56.76 -3.55
CA GLU A 255 -17.83 -56.07 -2.47
C GLU A 255 -19.14 -56.78 -2.10
N GLN A 256 -19.94 -57.18 -3.09
CA GLN A 256 -21.17 -57.96 -2.86
C GLN A 256 -20.89 -59.33 -2.23
N PHE A 257 -19.83 -60.02 -2.65
CA PHE A 257 -19.41 -61.29 -2.05
C PHE A 257 -18.93 -61.11 -0.61
N CYS A 258 -18.19 -60.05 -0.31
CA CYS A 258 -17.76 -59.70 1.05
C CYS A 258 -18.95 -59.34 1.94
N THR A 259 -20.05 -58.79 1.40
CA THR A 259 -21.29 -58.54 2.16
C THR A 259 -22.18 -59.76 2.32
N LEU A 260 -21.96 -60.83 1.55
CA LEU A 260 -22.72 -62.09 1.58
C LEU A 260 -21.95 -63.26 2.22
N ALA A 261 -20.68 -63.08 2.56
CA ALA A 261 -19.92 -64.05 3.34
C ALA A 261 -20.48 -64.09 4.78
N PRO A 262 -20.96 -65.26 5.26
CA PRO A 262 -21.38 -65.40 6.64
C PRO A 262 -20.19 -65.15 7.57
N SER A 263 -20.47 -64.41 8.64
CA SER A 263 -19.67 -64.34 9.84
C SER A 263 -19.58 -65.74 10.47
N ASP A 264 -18.62 -66.55 10.02
CA ASP A 264 -18.19 -67.80 10.67
C ASP A 264 -16.66 -67.84 10.61
N ALA A 265 -15.87 -67.92 11.68
CA ALA A 265 -16.18 -68.09 13.09
C ALA A 265 -14.97 -67.64 13.94
N GLU A 266 -15.20 -67.53 15.26
CA GLU A 266 -14.18 -67.57 16.29
C GLU A 266 -13.18 -68.75 16.12
N VAL A 267 -11.98 -68.54 16.68
CA VAL A 267 -10.81 -69.44 16.89
C VAL A 267 -9.74 -69.42 15.79
#